data_AF-A0A5E7JC83-F1
#
_entry.id   AF-A0A5E7JC83-F1
#
_cell.length_a   1.000
_cell.length_b   1.000
_cell.length_c   1.000
_cell.angle_alpha   90.00
_cell.angle_beta   90.00
_cell.angle_gamma   90.00
#
_symmetry.space_group_name_H-M   'P 1'
#
loop_
_entity.id
_entity.type
_entity.pdbx_description
1 polymer ?
#
loop_
_entity_poly.entity_id
_entity_poly.type
_entity_poly.pdbx_seq_one_letter_code
_entity_poly.pdbx_strand_id
1 'polypeptide(L)'
;MNIYARLALCLAIHAAGCVAYVFLNNAVVVAYKAFNGGFTTRGVAIGIAHYMFIYIFFGINALAAIIPNLWAKLGLLALMVAWILFMMVPNNPLRALFYTVAQGGVTLLAILLTQVIELRWERLALMRQTSPASPAHA
;
A
#
# COMPACT_ATOMS: atom_id res chain seq x y z
N MET A 1 1.10 -20.36 -9.76
CA MET A 1 0.16 -20.15 -8.63
C MET A 1 -1.26 -20.05 -9.21
N ASN A 2 -2.27 -20.65 -8.57
CA ASN A 2 -3.66 -20.48 -9.01
C ASN A 2 -4.08 -19.00 -8.86
N ILE A 3 -4.90 -18.49 -9.78
CA ILE A 3 -5.37 -17.10 -9.80
C ILE A 3 -6.00 -16.68 -8.47
N TYR A 4 -6.77 -17.57 -7.83
CA TYR A 4 -7.41 -17.31 -6.54
C TYR A 4 -6.40 -17.16 -5.40
N ALA A 5 -5.37 -18.01 -5.37
CA ALA A 5 -4.31 -17.93 -4.35
C ALA A 5 -3.48 -16.65 -4.52
N ARG A 6 -3.23 -16.24 -5.78
CA ARG A 6 -2.55 -14.99 -6.09
C ARG A 6 -3.36 -13.78 -5.60
N LEU A 7 -4.65 -13.74 -5.93
CA LEU A 7 -5.55 -12.67 -5.49
C LEU A 7 -5.66 -12.61 -3.97
N ALA A 8 -5.83 -13.75 -3.30
CA ALA A 8 -5.90 -13.81 -1.84
C ALA A 8 -4.61 -13.30 -1.18
N LEU A 9 -3.45 -13.68 -1.71
CA LEU A 9 -2.15 -13.21 -1.21
C LEU A 9 -1.99 -11.69 -1.41
N CYS A 10 -2.28 -11.18 -2.61
CA CYS A 10 -2.20 -9.75 -2.89
C CYS A 10 -3.15 -8.97 -1.97
N LEU A 11 -4.39 -9.42 -1.82
CA LEU A 11 -5.36 -8.79 -0.95
C LEU A 11 -4.89 -8.81 0.51
N ALA A 12 -4.34 -9.93 0.99
CA ALA A 12 -3.83 -10.03 2.36
C ALA A 12 -2.66 -9.06 2.62
N ILE A 13 -1.71 -8.94 1.68
CA ILE A 13 -0.56 -8.03 1.81
C ILE A 13 -1.02 -6.57 1.80
N HIS A 14 -1.90 -6.19 0.87
CA HIS A 14 -2.44 -4.84 0.79
C HIS A 14 -3.29 -4.51 2.03
N ALA A 15 -4.13 -5.44 2.49
CA ALA A 15 -4.92 -5.27 3.72
C ALA A 15 -4.03 -5.13 4.95
N ALA A 16 -2.97 -5.94 5.09
CA ALA A 16 -2.01 -5.83 6.17
C ALA A 16 -1.32 -4.46 6.16
N GLY A 17 -0.93 -3.96 4.99
CA GLY A 17 -0.41 -2.61 4.81
C GLY A 17 -1.40 -1.54 5.27
N CYS A 18 -2.68 -1.67 4.88
CA CYS A 18 -3.73 -0.74 5.30
C CYS A 18 -3.93 -0.73 6.82
N VAL A 19 -3.95 -1.89 7.46
CA VAL A 19 -4.06 -2.02 8.92
C VAL A 19 -2.84 -1.40 9.60
N ALA A 20 -1.62 -1.70 9.13
CA ALA A 20 -0.39 -1.12 9.66
C ALA A 20 -0.39 0.42 9.56
N TYR A 21 -0.88 0.96 8.44
CA TYR A 21 -1.03 2.41 8.26
C TYR A 21 -2.00 3.01 9.30
N VAL A 22 -3.14 2.36 9.59
CA VAL A 22 -4.10 2.85 10.59
C VAL A 22 -3.44 2.95 11.98
N PHE A 23 -2.71 1.91 12.39
CA PHE A 23 -1.97 1.92 13.65
C PHE A 23 -0.88 3.00 13.68
N LEU A 24 -0.08 3.11 12.62
CA LEU A 24 0.96 4.12 12.51
C LEU A 24 0.38 5.54 12.59
N ASN A 25 -0.69 5.80 11.84
CA ASN A 25 -1.35 7.10 11.85
C ASN A 25 -1.91 7.43 13.24
N ASN A 26 -2.53 6.47 13.93
CA ASN A 26 -3.02 6.69 15.29
C ASN A 26 -1.87 7.00 16.27
N ALA A 27 -0.78 6.23 16.21
CA ALA A 27 0.40 6.45 17.05
C ALA A 27 1.01 7.85 16.81
N VAL A 28 1.13 8.28 15.54
CA VAL A 28 1.63 9.60 15.17
C VAL A 28 0.72 10.70 15.68
N VAL A 29 -0.61 10.53 15.60
CA VAL A 29 -1.57 11.50 16.14
C VAL A 29 -1.42 11.62 17.65
N VAL A 30 -1.31 10.51 18.37
CA VAL A 30 -1.12 10.51 19.84
C VAL A 30 0.18 11.21 20.21
N ALA A 31 1.29 10.84 19.57
CA ALA A 31 2.59 11.47 19.80
C ALA A 31 2.55 12.97 19.48
N TYR A 32 1.97 13.36 18.34
CA TYR A 32 1.88 14.77 17.94
C TYR A 32 1.10 15.61 18.96
N LYS A 33 -0.01 15.08 19.49
CA LYS A 33 -0.77 15.76 20.55
C LYS A 33 0.04 15.89 21.84
N ALA A 34 0.79 14.86 22.23
CA ALA A 34 1.61 14.87 23.43
C ALA A 34 2.76 15.90 23.36
N PHE A 35 3.40 16.06 22.20
CA PHE A 35 4.51 17.00 22.04
C PHE A 35 4.08 18.45 21.74
N ASN A 36 2.93 18.67 21.09
CA ASN A 36 2.53 20.00 20.60
C ASN A 36 1.27 20.59 21.27
N GLY A 37 0.75 19.98 22.34
CA GLY A 37 -0.38 20.52 23.10
C GLY A 37 -1.76 20.38 22.44
N GLY A 38 -1.92 19.46 21.48
CA GLY A 38 -3.19 19.17 20.79
C GLY A 38 -3.30 19.78 19.39
N PHE A 39 -4.39 19.47 18.68
CA PHE A 39 -4.70 20.17 17.43
C PHE A 39 -5.43 21.48 17.77
N THR A 40 -4.89 22.63 17.37
CA THR A 40 -5.55 23.95 17.52
C THR A 40 -6.92 24.00 16.81
N THR A 41 -7.66 25.09 16.86
CA THR A 41 -9.03 25.27 16.31
C THR A 41 -9.25 24.81 14.85
N ARG A 42 -8.18 24.64 14.05
CA ARG A 42 -8.23 24.02 12.71
C ARG A 42 -8.26 22.48 12.72
N GLY A 43 -7.97 21.85 13.84
CA GLY A 43 -7.83 20.41 14.10
C GLY A 43 -9.08 19.54 13.93
N VAL A 44 -10.26 20.11 14.15
CA VAL A 44 -11.54 19.38 14.06
C VAL A 44 -11.95 19.17 12.60
N ALA A 45 -11.85 20.20 11.75
CA ALA A 45 -12.04 20.07 10.30
C ALA A 45 -10.97 19.16 9.65
N ILE A 46 -9.78 19.13 10.27
CA ILE A 46 -8.63 18.29 9.89
C ILE A 46 -8.91 16.79 10.08
N GLY A 47 -9.73 16.41 11.06
CA GLY A 47 -10.17 15.02 11.29
C GLY A 47 -11.12 14.51 10.19
N ILE A 48 -11.98 15.35 9.64
CA ILE A 48 -12.91 14.96 8.56
C ILE A 48 -12.17 14.76 7.24
N ALA A 49 -11.24 15.65 6.89
CA ALA A 49 -10.39 15.51 5.70
C ALA A 49 -9.56 14.21 5.74
N HIS A 50 -9.16 13.78 6.92
CA HIS A 50 -8.39 12.54 7.13
C HIS A 50 -9.17 11.28 6.72
N TYR A 51 -10.47 11.20 7.02
CA TYR A 51 -11.28 10.04 6.63
C TYR A 51 -11.36 9.88 5.11
N MET A 52 -11.48 10.97 4.36
CA MET A 52 -11.50 10.91 2.89
C MET A 52 -10.20 10.31 2.32
N PHE A 53 -9.04 10.73 2.82
CA PHE A 53 -7.75 10.18 2.38
C PHE A 53 -7.57 8.71 2.78
N ILE A 54 -8.12 8.29 3.92
CA ILE A 54 -8.15 6.87 4.31
C ILE A 54 -8.99 6.05 3.34
N TYR A 55 -10.20 6.50 3.00
CA TYR A 55 -11.07 5.75 2.10
C TYR A 55 -10.49 5.65 0.69
N ILE A 56 -9.91 6.72 0.17
CA ILE A 56 -9.19 6.69 -1.12
C ILE A 56 -8.03 5.71 -1.05
N PHE A 57 -7.23 5.75 0.02
CA PHE A 57 -6.11 4.84 0.19
C PHE A 57 -6.53 3.36 0.25
N PHE A 58 -7.63 3.04 0.94
CA PHE A 58 -8.19 1.69 0.95
C PHE A 58 -8.70 1.28 -0.43
N GLY A 59 -9.41 2.17 -1.12
CA GLY A 59 -9.87 1.94 -2.49
C GLY A 59 -8.71 1.67 -3.46
N ILE A 60 -7.65 2.48 -3.40
CA ILE A 60 -6.46 2.31 -4.22
C ILE A 60 -5.73 1.00 -3.91
N ASN A 61 -5.60 0.62 -2.64
CA ASN A 61 -4.95 -0.64 -2.27
C ASN A 61 -5.79 -1.86 -2.67
N ALA A 62 -7.11 -1.79 -2.56
CA ALA A 62 -8.01 -2.83 -3.04
C ALA A 62 -7.91 -2.99 -4.58
N LEU A 63 -7.93 -1.87 -5.31
CA LEU A 63 -7.76 -1.88 -6.77
C LEU A 63 -6.36 -2.41 -7.16
N ALA A 64 -5.31 -1.95 -6.49
CA ALA A 64 -3.94 -2.41 -6.73
C ALA A 64 -3.75 -3.91 -6.43
N ALA A 65 -4.49 -4.48 -5.47
CA ALA A 65 -4.46 -5.91 -5.19
C ALA A 65 -5.11 -6.76 -6.31
N ILE A 66 -6.15 -6.24 -6.97
CA ILE A 66 -6.90 -6.94 -8.02
C ILE A 66 -6.18 -6.84 -9.38
N ILE A 67 -5.62 -5.68 -9.68
CA ILE A 67 -5.00 -5.39 -10.97
C ILE A 67 -3.69 -6.19 -11.12
N PRO A 68 -3.51 -7.01 -12.18
CA PRO A 68 -2.26 -7.75 -12.41
C PRO A 68 -1.11 -6.85 -12.90
N ASN A 69 -1.43 -5.77 -13.62
CA ASN A 69 -0.45 -4.96 -14.34
C ASN A 69 0.30 -4.01 -13.39
N LEU A 70 1.61 -4.18 -13.27
CA LEU A 70 2.50 -3.34 -12.46
C LEU A 70 2.40 -1.85 -12.81
N TRP A 71 2.41 -1.52 -14.10
CA TRP A 71 2.34 -0.12 -14.54
C TRP A 71 1.04 0.55 -14.14
N ALA A 72 -0.07 -0.19 -14.18
CA ALA A 72 -1.36 0.31 -13.70
C ALA A 72 -1.34 0.52 -12.17
N LYS A 73 -0.72 -0.39 -11.39
CA LYS A 73 -0.54 -0.20 -9.94
C LYS A 73 0.29 1.04 -9.62
N LEU A 74 1.40 1.24 -10.32
CA LEU A 74 2.26 2.43 -10.15
C LEU A 74 1.55 3.71 -10.58
N GLY A 75 0.74 3.67 -11.64
CA GLY A 75 -0.12 4.78 -12.05
C GLY A 75 -1.14 5.14 -10.99
N LEU A 76 -1.81 4.15 -10.38
CA LEU A 76 -2.74 4.39 -9.26
C LEU A 76 -2.05 5.00 -8.04
N LEU A 77 -0.86 4.49 -7.69
CA LEU A 77 -0.02 5.05 -6.64
C LEU A 77 0.34 6.52 -6.93
N ALA A 78 0.84 6.80 -8.13
CA ALA A 78 1.23 8.15 -8.53
C ALA A 78 0.03 9.11 -8.51
N LEU A 79 -1.12 8.67 -9.01
CA LEU A 79 -2.37 9.43 -8.98
C LEU A 79 -2.79 9.76 -7.55
N MET A 80 -2.73 8.77 -6.65
CA MET A 80 -3.06 8.96 -5.23
C MET A 80 -2.12 9.98 -4.57
N VAL A 81 -0.80 9.85 -4.78
CA VAL A 81 0.20 10.76 -4.21
C VAL A 81 0.04 12.17 -4.76
N ALA A 82 -0.14 12.31 -6.07
CA ALA A 82 -0.37 13.61 -6.72
C ALA A 82 -1.64 14.29 -6.19
N TRP A 83 -2.72 13.53 -6.01
CA TRP A 83 -3.96 14.02 -5.43
C TRP A 83 -3.79 14.52 -4.00
N ILE A 84 -3.08 13.76 -3.14
CA ILE A 84 -2.78 14.17 -1.76
C ILE A 84 -1.97 15.47 -1.76
N LEU A 85 -0.94 15.58 -2.60
CA LEU A 85 -0.12 16.79 -2.69
C LEU A 85 -0.96 17.98 -3.16
N PHE A 86 -1.73 17.83 -4.24
CA PHE A 86 -2.56 18.90 -4.78
C PHE A 86 -3.56 19.44 -3.75
N MET A 87 -4.22 18.54 -3.00
CA MET A 87 -5.22 18.92 -2.00
C MET A 87 -4.62 19.47 -0.70
N MET A 88 -3.50 18.92 -0.23
CA MET A 88 -2.99 19.23 1.10
C MET A 88 -1.83 20.22 1.14
N VAL A 89 -0.99 20.31 0.11
CA VAL A 89 0.18 21.22 0.12
C VAL A 89 -0.21 22.69 0.36
N PRO A 90 -1.28 23.25 -0.25
CA PRO A 90 -1.62 24.67 -0.07
C PRO A 90 -1.99 25.03 1.38
N ASN A 91 -2.61 24.10 2.11
CA ASN A 91 -3.24 24.40 3.41
C ASN A 91 -2.55 23.71 4.59
N ASN A 92 -1.91 22.56 4.36
CA ASN A 92 -1.39 21.64 5.39
C ASN A 92 -0.16 20.85 4.87
N PRO A 93 0.96 21.51 4.53
CA PRO A 93 2.09 20.88 3.86
C PRO A 93 2.77 19.77 4.69
N LEU A 94 2.87 19.93 6.01
CA LEU A 94 3.45 18.91 6.90
C LEU A 94 2.63 17.61 6.88
N ARG A 95 1.29 17.73 6.85
CA ARG A 95 0.40 16.57 6.75
C ARG A 95 0.43 15.97 5.36
N ALA A 96 0.54 16.80 4.31
CA ALA A 96 0.71 16.33 2.94
C ALA A 96 1.93 15.40 2.86
N LEU A 97 3.08 15.82 3.40
CA LEU A 97 4.29 15.00 3.48
C LEU A 97 4.08 13.70 4.25
N PHE A 98 3.43 13.76 5.42
CA PHE A 98 3.14 12.54 6.19
C PHE A 98 2.28 11.57 5.40
N TYR A 99 1.16 12.02 4.81
CA TYR A 99 0.25 11.13 4.09
C TYR A 99 0.87 10.59 2.81
N THR A 100 1.61 11.39 2.05
CA THR A 100 2.28 10.89 0.83
C THR A 100 3.34 9.86 1.16
N VAL A 101 4.18 10.11 2.16
CA VAL A 101 5.24 9.17 2.56
C VAL A 101 4.63 7.91 3.19
N ALA A 102 3.70 8.06 4.12
CA ALA A 102 3.11 6.92 4.82
C ALA A 102 2.19 6.10 3.91
N GLN A 103 1.18 6.72 3.28
CA GLN A 103 0.24 6.00 2.41
C GLN A 103 0.91 5.55 1.10
N GLY A 104 1.72 6.42 0.50
CA GLY A 104 2.45 6.09 -0.72
C GLY A 104 3.51 5.02 -0.47
N GLY A 105 4.28 5.14 0.61
CA GLY A 105 5.30 4.15 1.00
C GLY A 105 4.70 2.78 1.31
N VAL A 106 3.62 2.71 2.10
CA VAL A 106 2.92 1.45 2.39
C VAL A 106 2.38 0.79 1.11
N THR A 107 1.75 1.58 0.25
CA THR A 107 1.20 1.07 -1.03
C THR A 107 2.31 0.58 -1.95
N LEU A 108 3.42 1.33 -2.05
CA LEU A 108 4.58 0.94 -2.86
C LEU A 108 5.21 -0.34 -2.32
N LEU A 109 5.41 -0.46 -1.01
CA LEU A 109 5.95 -1.67 -0.39
C LEU A 109 5.05 -2.88 -0.65
N ALA A 110 3.73 -2.73 -0.56
CA ALA A 110 2.78 -3.80 -0.88
C ALA A 110 2.88 -4.23 -2.36
N ILE A 111 2.99 -3.27 -3.28
CA ILE A 111 3.21 -3.56 -4.71
C ILE A 111 4.53 -4.31 -4.92
N LEU A 112 5.64 -3.81 -4.37
CA LEU A 112 6.95 -4.44 -4.55
C LEU A 112 6.99 -5.85 -3.94
N LEU A 113 6.43 -6.03 -2.74
CA LEU A 113 6.40 -7.33 -2.07
C LEU A 113 5.59 -8.35 -2.87
N THR A 114 4.40 -7.98 -3.34
CA THR A 114 3.57 -8.87 -4.17
C THR A 114 4.28 -9.26 -5.47
N GLN A 115 4.93 -8.30 -6.15
CA GLN A 115 5.69 -8.57 -7.37
C GLN A 115 6.90 -9.48 -7.15
N VAL A 116 7.65 -9.28 -6.06
CA VAL A 116 8.78 -10.16 -5.72
C VAL A 116 8.30 -11.59 -5.47
N ILE A 117 7.16 -11.77 -4.78
CA ILE A 117 6.61 -13.09 -4.52
C ILE A 117 6.13 -13.75 -5.83
N GLU A 118 5.44 -13.00 -6.69
CA GLU A 118 4.99 -13.50 -8.00
C GLU A 118 6.19 -13.95 -8.87
N LEU A 119 7.22 -13.12 -9.01
CA LEU A 119 8.43 -13.44 -9.77
C LEU A 119 9.18 -14.65 -9.20
N ARG A 120 9.29 -14.76 -7.87
CA ARG A 120 9.92 -15.91 -7.21
C ARG A 120 9.14 -17.20 -7.50
N TRP A 121 7.81 -17.12 -7.48
CA TRP A 121 6.96 -18.28 -7.75
C TRP A 121 7.08 -18.75 -9.20
N GLU A 122 7.12 -17.81 -10.16
CA GLU A 122 7.35 -18.12 -11.57
C GLU A 122 8.71 -18.77 -11.79
N ARG A 123 9.78 -18.24 -11.18
CA ARG A 123 11.11 -18.87 -11.23
C ARG A 123 11.11 -20.29 -10.65
N LEU A 124 10.45 -20.52 -9.52
CA LEU A 124 10.32 -21.86 -8.93
C LEU A 124 9.54 -22.82 -9.83
N ALA A 125 8.47 -22.35 -10.47
CA ALA A 125 7.70 -23.16 -11.41
C ALA A 125 8.54 -23.54 -12.65
N LEU A 126 9.32 -22.61 -13.19
CA LEU A 126 10.23 -22.86 -14.30
C LEU A 126 11.32 -23.87 -13.93
N MET A 127 11.98 -23.71 -12.77
CA MET A 127 13.00 -24.65 -12.29
C MET A 127 12.45 -26.08 -12.10
N ARG A 128 11.19 -26.20 -11.67
CA ARG A 128 10.51 -27.50 -11.52
C ARG A 128 10.21 -28.16 -12.87
N GLN A 129 9.93 -27.37 -13.91
CA GLN A 129 9.68 -27.87 -15.26
C GLN A 129 10.97 -28.28 -15.98
N THR A 130 12.08 -27.56 -15.74
CA THR A 130 13.37 -27.83 -16.40
C THR A 130 14.21 -28.90 -15.70
N SER A 131 13.79 -29.40 -14.53
CA SER A 131 14.42 -30.57 -13.94
C SER A 131 14.05 -31.79 -14.79
N PRO A 132 15.00 -32.40 -15.52
CA PRO A 132 14.71 -33.61 -16.27
C PRO A 132 14.25 -34.66 -15.28
N ALA A 133 13.16 -35.37 -15.60
CA ALA A 133 12.85 -36.62 -14.92
C ALA A 133 14.12 -37.47 -14.98
N SER A 134 14.74 -37.72 -13.82
CA SER A 134 15.85 -38.66 -13.74
C SER A 134 15.37 -39.97 -14.35
N PRO A 135 16.01 -40.50 -15.41
CA PRO A 135 15.76 -41.88 -15.81
C PRO A 135 16.40 -42.76 -14.73
N ALA A 136 15.68 -42.94 -13.62
CA ALA A 136 16.04 -43.91 -12.62
C ALA A 136 15.63 -45.29 -13.15
N HIS A 137 16.63 -46.00 -13.66
CA HIS A 137 16.78 -47.46 -13.70
C HIS A 137 15.60 -48.30 -14.23
N ALA A 138 15.77 -48.89 -15.43
CA ALA A 138 15.98 -50.33 -15.65
C ALA A 138 16.08 -50.63 -17.15
#